data_AF-A0A793H884-F1
#
_entry.id   AF-A0A793H884-F1
#
_cell.length_a   1.000
_cell.length_b   1.000
_cell.length_c   1.000
_cell.angle_alpha   90.00
_cell.angle_beta   90.00
_cell.angle_gamma   90.00
#
_symmetry.space_group_name_H-M   'P 1'
#
loop_
_entity.id
_entity.type
_entity.pdbx_description
1 polymer ?
#
loop_
_entity_poly.entity_id
_entity_poly.type
_entity_poly.pdbx_seq_one_letter_code
_entity_poly.pdbx_strand_id
1 'polypeptide(L)'
;MTAFFEAYLDADYTDRGLLTKEWMKGNRVLRISRTPSGANAGGGILTDRGEGFVHDDASVERDVAAGVLARSMDIDIYNPHPAHAKRIEEIVSENKPPFSVFRDKFIAMPGHLD
;
A
#
# COMPACT_ATOMS: atom_id res chain seq x y z
N MET A 1 -9.38 16.97 18.90
CA MET A 1 -9.06 18.30 18.30
C MET A 1 -7.56 18.56 18.28
N THR A 2 -6.80 18.26 19.34
CA THR A 2 -5.34 18.47 19.39
C THR A 2 -4.55 17.71 18.31
N ALA A 3 -4.90 16.45 18.05
CA ALA A 3 -4.19 15.61 17.07
C ALA A 3 -4.16 16.17 15.63
N PHE A 4 -5.22 16.87 15.18
CA PHE A 4 -5.20 17.51 13.86
C PHE A 4 -4.19 18.66 13.81
N PHE A 5 -4.22 19.53 14.82
CA PHE A 5 -3.33 20.69 14.86
C PHE A 5 -1.87 20.29 14.99
N GLU A 6 -1.58 19.27 15.80
CA GLU A 6 -0.24 18.69 15.90
C GLU A 6 0.24 18.15 14.55
N ALA A 7 -0.56 17.29 13.90
CA ALA A 7 -0.25 16.76 12.57
C ALA A 7 -0.10 17.88 11.51
N TYR A 8 -0.95 18.90 11.54
CA TYR A 8 -0.94 20.00 10.57
C TYR A 8 0.28 20.91 10.74
N LEU A 9 0.69 21.19 11.97
CA LEU A 9 1.85 22.02 12.25
C LEU A 9 3.17 21.29 11.93
N ASP A 10 3.22 19.98 12.19
CA ASP A 10 4.36 19.10 11.87
C ASP A 10 4.48 18.81 10.36
N ALA A 11 3.37 18.79 9.63
CA ALA A 11 3.37 18.51 8.20
C ALA A 11 4.10 19.58 7.37
N ASP A 12 4.83 19.11 6.35
CA ASP A 12 5.39 19.93 5.28
C ASP A 12 4.33 20.86 4.68
N TYR A 13 4.76 22.04 4.24
CA TYR A 13 3.85 23.07 3.71
C TYR A 13 2.99 22.54 2.55
N THR A 14 3.57 21.71 1.68
CA THR A 14 2.89 21.07 0.54
C THR A 14 1.83 20.05 0.95
N ASP A 15 1.93 19.52 2.17
CA ASP A 15 1.18 18.36 2.64
C ASP A 15 0.01 18.79 3.53
N ARG A 16 0.12 19.97 4.16
CA ARG A 16 -0.95 20.59 4.97
C ARG A 16 -2.30 20.65 4.27
N GLY A 17 -2.32 21.04 3.00
CA GLY A 17 -3.57 21.12 2.22
C GLY A 17 -4.20 19.74 1.96
N LEU A 18 -3.37 18.71 1.75
CA LEU A 18 -3.82 17.33 1.58
C LEU A 18 -4.28 16.74 2.91
N LEU A 19 -3.54 16.99 3.99
CA LEU A 19 -3.91 16.57 5.35
C LEU A 19 -5.30 17.09 5.74
N THR A 20 -5.58 18.38 5.48
CA THR A 20 -6.91 18.95 5.71
C THR A 20 -7.98 18.22 4.89
N LYS A 21 -7.72 17.92 3.61
CA LYS A 21 -8.69 17.20 2.76
C LYS A 21 -8.98 15.80 3.29
N GLU A 22 -7.96 15.05 3.71
CA GLU A 22 -8.13 13.72 4.29
C GLU A 22 -8.96 13.76 5.57
N TRP A 23 -8.68 14.71 6.47
CA TRP A 23 -9.47 14.89 7.69
C TRP A 23 -10.91 15.32 7.41
N MET A 24 -11.15 16.12 6.37
CA MET A 24 -12.52 16.46 5.94
C MET A 24 -13.30 15.24 5.43
N LYS A 25 -12.64 14.28 4.79
CA LYS A 25 -13.25 12.99 4.39
C LYS A 25 -13.47 12.05 5.57
N GLY A 26 -12.92 12.35 6.74
CA GLY A 26 -12.98 11.50 7.94
C GLY A 26 -11.71 10.69 8.21
N ASN A 27 -10.74 10.71 7.29
CA ASN A 27 -9.47 10.01 7.43
C ASN A 27 -8.57 10.75 8.42
N ARG A 28 -8.37 10.19 9.61
CA ARG A 28 -7.60 10.79 10.72
C ARG A 28 -6.10 10.51 10.63
N VAL A 29 -5.52 10.68 9.43
CA VAL A 29 -4.10 10.41 9.17
C VAL A 29 -3.22 11.47 9.82
N LEU A 30 -2.05 11.10 10.35
CA LEU A 30 -1.12 12.06 10.98
C LEU A 30 -0.11 12.63 9.98
N ARG A 31 0.13 11.94 8.86
CA ARG A 31 1.07 12.33 7.82
C ARG A 31 0.55 11.88 6.46
N ILE A 32 0.93 12.60 5.41
CA ILE A 32 0.72 12.17 4.03
C ILE A 32 1.86 11.23 3.63
N SER A 33 1.52 10.00 3.26
CA SER A 33 2.47 9.04 2.71
C SER A 33 2.88 9.47 1.31
N ARG A 34 4.18 9.41 1.02
CA ARG A 34 4.75 9.86 -0.26
C ARG A 34 5.56 8.76 -0.93
N THR A 35 5.47 8.68 -2.25
CA THR A 35 6.38 7.85 -3.05
C THR A 35 7.79 8.48 -3.07
N PRO A 36 8.84 7.74 -3.50
CA PRO A 36 10.19 8.30 -3.66
C PRO A 36 10.27 9.53 -4.58
N SER A 37 9.31 9.69 -5.50
CA SER A 37 9.20 10.86 -6.39
C SER A 37 8.40 12.02 -5.80
N GLY A 38 7.91 11.91 -4.56
CA GLY A 38 7.12 12.94 -3.87
C GLY A 38 5.63 12.93 -4.22
N ALA A 39 5.15 11.97 -5.01
CA ALA A 39 3.72 11.81 -5.26
C ALA A 39 3.02 11.21 -4.04
N ASN A 40 1.69 11.36 -3.96
CA ASN A 40 0.91 10.79 -2.87
C ASN A 40 0.88 9.25 -2.96
N ALA A 41 1.10 8.56 -1.84
CA ALA A 41 1.08 7.11 -1.73
C ALA A 41 -0.16 6.67 -0.92
N GLY A 42 -1.32 6.67 -1.58
CA GLY A 42 -2.62 6.36 -0.97
C GLY A 42 -3.47 7.60 -0.66
N GLY A 43 -4.71 7.39 -0.25
CA GLY A 43 -5.70 8.46 -0.08
C GLY A 43 -6.93 8.02 0.72
N GLY A 44 -6.78 6.95 1.49
CA GLY A 44 -7.83 6.33 2.29
C GLY A 44 -8.98 5.79 1.44
N ILE A 45 -8.67 5.30 0.22
CA ILE A 45 -9.63 4.56 -0.58
C ILE A 45 -9.86 3.19 0.07
N LEU A 46 -11.12 2.75 0.08
CA LEU A 46 -11.48 1.43 0.59
C LEU A 46 -11.04 0.37 -0.41
N THR A 47 -10.19 -0.53 0.05
CA THR A 47 -9.83 -1.75 -0.68
C THR A 47 -11.00 -2.74 -0.71
N ASP A 48 -11.06 -3.56 -1.76
CA ASP A 48 -12.00 -4.68 -1.86
C ASP A 48 -11.61 -5.89 -0.99
N ARG A 49 -10.49 -5.82 -0.27
CA ARG A 49 -9.98 -6.88 0.64
C ARG A 49 -10.72 -6.98 1.98
N GLY A 50 -11.75 -6.18 2.19
CA GLY A 50 -12.63 -6.26 3.36
C GLY A 50 -12.30 -5.25 4.46
N GLU A 51 -13.19 -5.18 5.45
CA GLU A 51 -13.11 -4.23 6.56
C GLU A 51 -11.91 -4.54 7.46
N GLY A 52 -11.12 -3.52 7.80
CA GLY A 52 -9.96 -3.64 8.67
C GLY A 52 -8.69 -4.16 7.98
N PHE A 53 -8.71 -4.37 6.66
CA PHE A 53 -7.49 -4.66 5.91
C PHE A 53 -6.54 -3.45 5.95
N VAL A 54 -5.30 -3.70 6.38
CA VAL A 54 -4.23 -2.70 6.35
C VAL A 54 -3.53 -2.83 5.00
N HIS A 55 -3.68 -1.81 4.16
CA HIS A 55 -2.99 -1.73 2.88
C HIS A 55 -1.70 -0.92 3.03
N ASP A 56 -0.57 -1.61 3.09
CA ASP A 56 0.78 -1.08 3.28
C ASP A 56 1.76 -1.68 2.23
N ASP A 57 3.03 -1.32 2.31
CA ASP A 57 4.02 -1.85 1.36
C ASP A 57 4.13 -3.38 1.42
N ALA A 58 3.85 -4.01 2.58
CA ALA A 58 3.90 -5.45 2.73
C ALA A 58 2.68 -6.14 2.08
N SER A 59 1.49 -5.53 2.13
CA SER A 59 0.34 -6.03 1.36
C SER A 59 0.58 -5.89 -0.14
N VAL A 60 1.18 -4.77 -0.60
CA VAL A 60 1.56 -4.58 -2.00
C VAL A 60 2.60 -5.63 -2.44
N GLU A 61 3.62 -5.90 -1.62
CA GLU A 61 4.59 -6.98 -1.89
C GLU A 61 3.91 -8.34 -2.03
N ARG A 62 2.99 -8.67 -1.13
CA ARG A 62 2.23 -9.92 -1.19
C ARG A 62 1.40 -10.02 -2.47
N ASP A 63 0.74 -8.94 -2.86
CA ASP A 63 -0.08 -8.88 -4.08
C ASP A 63 0.75 -9.00 -5.36
N VAL A 64 1.91 -8.33 -5.42
CA VAL A 64 2.84 -8.46 -6.55
C VAL A 64 3.38 -9.89 -6.63
N ALA A 65 3.75 -10.50 -5.50
CA ALA A 65 4.22 -11.88 -5.46
C ALA A 65 3.11 -12.88 -5.86
N ALA A 66 1.86 -12.66 -5.42
CA ALA A 66 0.71 -13.42 -5.89
C ALA A 66 0.54 -13.27 -7.41
N GLY A 67 0.62 -12.05 -7.95
CA GLY A 67 0.56 -11.80 -9.39
C GLY A 67 1.69 -12.46 -10.19
N VAL A 68 2.89 -12.61 -9.60
CA VAL A 68 3.99 -13.37 -10.21
C VAL A 68 3.68 -14.87 -10.23
N LEU A 69 3.19 -15.42 -9.12
CA LEU A 69 2.80 -16.84 -9.03
C LEU A 69 1.63 -17.18 -9.97
N ALA A 70 0.66 -16.26 -10.08
CA ALA A 70 -0.55 -16.40 -10.89
C ALA A 70 -0.27 -16.54 -12.40
N ARG A 71 0.97 -16.26 -12.84
CA ARG A 71 1.38 -16.50 -14.24
C ARG A 71 1.45 -17.99 -14.61
N SER A 72 1.52 -18.85 -13.60
CA SER A 72 1.73 -20.29 -13.77
C SER A 72 0.60 -21.15 -13.21
N MET A 73 -0.37 -20.55 -12.52
CA MET A 73 -1.50 -21.23 -11.88
C MET A 73 -2.57 -20.22 -11.48
N ASP A 74 -3.79 -20.70 -11.22
CA ASP A 74 -4.84 -19.87 -10.64
C ASP A 74 -4.64 -19.67 -9.13
N ILE A 75 -4.88 -18.46 -8.65
CA ILE A 75 -4.80 -18.09 -7.23
C ILE A 75 -6.10 -17.43 -6.81
N ASP A 76 -6.73 -17.99 -5.78
CA ASP A 76 -7.76 -17.30 -5.02
C ASP A 76 -7.08 -16.27 -4.11
N ILE A 77 -7.24 -14.99 -4.43
CA ILE A 77 -6.64 -13.88 -3.68
C ILE A 77 -7.35 -13.63 -2.34
N TYR A 78 -8.56 -14.15 -2.16
CA TYR A 78 -9.33 -14.01 -0.92
C TYR A 78 -9.08 -15.18 0.03
N ASN A 79 -8.87 -16.37 -0.51
CA ASN A 79 -8.61 -17.59 0.27
C ASN A 79 -7.52 -18.47 -0.38
N PRO A 80 -6.25 -18.02 -0.37
CA PRO A 80 -5.18 -18.75 -1.01
C PRO A 80 -4.95 -20.09 -0.29
N HIS A 81 -4.85 -21.17 -1.07
CA HIS A 81 -4.44 -22.47 -0.55
C HIS A 81 -3.11 -22.33 0.22
N PRO A 82 -2.89 -23.03 1.35
CA PRO A 82 -1.69 -22.85 2.17
C PRO A 82 -0.36 -22.98 1.41
N ALA A 83 -0.32 -23.85 0.39
CA ALA A 83 0.84 -23.98 -0.49
C ALA A 83 1.12 -22.71 -1.33
N HIS A 84 0.07 -22.02 -1.80
CA HIS A 84 0.20 -20.77 -2.55
C HIS A 84 0.63 -19.64 -1.61
N ALA A 85 0.02 -19.54 -0.42
CA ALA A 85 0.43 -18.56 0.59
C ALA A 85 1.92 -18.70 0.94
N LYS A 86 2.37 -19.93 1.20
CA LYS A 86 3.80 -20.22 1.43
C LYS A 86 4.65 -19.82 0.23
N ARG A 87 4.23 -20.13 -1.00
CA ARG A 87 5.01 -19.80 -2.20
C ARG A 87 5.10 -18.28 -2.42
N ILE A 88 4.06 -17.54 -2.10
CA ILE A 88 4.05 -16.07 -2.13
C ILE A 88 5.09 -15.52 -1.15
N GLU A 89 5.11 -16.01 0.09
CA GLU A 89 6.10 -15.62 1.09
C GLU A 89 7.53 -15.96 0.67
N GLU A 90 7.74 -17.13 0.05
CA GLU A 90 9.02 -17.49 -0.54
C GLU A 90 9.44 -16.50 -1.63
N ILE A 91 8.56 -16.15 -2.56
CA ILE A 91 8.85 -15.16 -3.63
C ILE A 91 9.27 -13.80 -3.04
N VAL A 92 8.54 -13.31 -2.03
CA VAL A 92 8.87 -12.06 -1.32
C VAL A 92 10.26 -12.18 -0.68
N SER A 93 10.53 -13.27 0.03
CA SER A 93 11.81 -13.50 0.72
C SER A 93 12.99 -13.67 -0.23
N GLU A 94 12.79 -14.34 -1.37
CA GLU A 94 13.80 -14.54 -2.39
C GLU A 94 14.17 -13.20 -3.06
N ASN A 95 13.21 -12.29 -3.19
CA ASN A 95 13.37 -10.93 -3.73
C ASN A 95 14.10 -10.89 -5.09
N LYS A 96 13.83 -11.89 -5.95
CA LYS A 96 14.46 -12.02 -7.27
C LYS A 96 13.57 -11.50 -8.38
N PRO A 97 14.14 -11.14 -9.55
CA PRO A 97 13.35 -10.89 -10.74
C PRO A 97 12.52 -12.12 -11.14
N PRO A 98 11.28 -11.93 -11.61
CA PRO A 98 10.71 -10.64 -11.98
C PRO A 98 10.03 -9.89 -10.82
N PHE A 99 9.87 -10.51 -9.64
CA PHE A 99 9.17 -9.92 -8.48
C PHE A 99 9.78 -8.58 -8.06
N SER A 100 11.09 -8.52 -7.80
CA SER A 100 11.74 -7.30 -7.31
C SER A 100 11.54 -6.10 -8.24
N VAL A 101 11.62 -6.33 -9.55
CA VAL A 101 11.40 -5.30 -10.58
C VAL A 101 9.96 -4.78 -10.56
N PHE A 102 8.97 -5.67 -10.40
CA PHE A 102 7.58 -5.24 -10.32
C PHE A 102 7.30 -4.53 -9.00
N ARG A 103 7.72 -5.08 -7.87
CA ARG A 103 7.57 -4.45 -6.55
C ARG A 103 8.05 -3.01 -6.59
N ASP A 104 9.28 -2.78 -7.04
CA ASP A 104 9.87 -1.43 -7.07
C ASP A 104 9.07 -0.47 -7.94
N LYS A 105 8.54 -0.95 -9.06
CA LYS A 105 7.64 -0.16 -9.91
C LYS A 105 6.32 0.16 -9.19
N PHE A 106 5.71 -0.80 -8.51
CA PHE A 106 4.47 -0.58 -7.77
C PHE A 106 4.67 0.40 -6.61
N ILE A 107 5.70 0.23 -5.78
CA ILE A 107 6.02 1.15 -4.68
C ILE A 107 6.30 2.58 -5.18
N ALA A 108 6.91 2.72 -6.36
CA ALA A 108 7.16 4.03 -6.95
C ALA A 108 5.91 4.68 -7.57
N MET A 109 4.84 3.91 -7.84
CA MET A 109 3.63 4.45 -8.46
C MET A 109 2.83 5.29 -7.46
N PRO A 110 2.32 6.46 -7.89
CA PRO A 110 1.35 7.22 -7.11
C PRO A 110 0.12 6.34 -6.81
N GLY A 111 -0.40 6.42 -5.59
CA GLY A 111 -1.60 5.68 -5.20
C GLY A 111 -1.44 4.17 -5.10
N HIS A 112 -0.23 3.62 -4.95
CA HIS A 112 -0.06 2.18 -4.75
C HIS A 112 -0.67 1.65 -3.44
N LEU A 113 -0.96 2.55 -2.50
CA LEU A 113 -1.70 2.27 -1.26
C LEU A 113 -3.18 2.70 -1.34
N ASP A 114 -3.70 2.94 -2.54
CA ASP A 114 -5.14 3.11 -2.79
C ASP A 114 -5.83 1.77 -3.13
#